data_AF-A0A5C3NLP5-F1
#
_entry.id   AF-A0A5C3NLP5-F1
#
_cell.length_a   1.000
_cell.length_b   1.000
_cell.length_c   1.000
_cell.angle_alpha   90.00
_cell.angle_beta   90.00
_cell.angle_gamma   90.00
#
_symmetry.space_group_name_H-M   'P 1'
#
loop_
_entity.id
_entity.type
_entity.pdbx_description
1 polymer ?
#
loop_
_entity_poly.entity_id
_entity_poly.type
_entity_poly.pdbx_seq_one_letter_code
_entity_poly.pdbx_strand_id
1 'polypeptide(L)'
;MEPAEELAAVTSFIVSLPQNVIPPSVDPSKPIDPELVLDFDTRGEKARDELDEVVRDVWNRFPVILFSKYHSAASREVKALLEAMNLKPSPTIIDVDQRPDADTLQPLLYRLTTPYLEETEATDDPSLPILLLSGQPLSLSQIRALDERHELRPMVAKSGAVINGGKRKKGHR
;
A
#
# COMPACT_ATOMS: atom_id res chain seq x y z
N MET A 1 6.22 -18.01 -2.39
CA MET A 1 6.03 -16.55 -2.37
C MET A 1 5.86 -16.18 -0.92
N GLU A 2 6.71 -15.29 -0.44
CA GLU A 2 6.66 -14.76 0.94
C GLU A 2 5.54 -13.72 1.08
N PRO A 3 5.00 -13.43 2.28
CA PRO A 3 3.92 -12.46 2.47
C PRO A 3 4.24 -11.05 1.92
N ALA A 4 5.49 -10.60 2.03
CA ALA A 4 5.91 -9.32 1.47
C ALA A 4 5.88 -9.29 -0.07
N GLU A 5 6.23 -10.41 -0.71
CA GLU A 5 6.18 -10.56 -2.16
C GLU A 5 4.75 -10.65 -2.65
N GLU A 6 3.91 -11.37 -1.89
CA GLU A 6 2.49 -11.44 -2.14
C GLU A 6 1.82 -10.06 -2.04
N LEU A 7 2.16 -9.28 -1.01
CA LEU A 7 1.69 -7.90 -0.87
C LEU A 7 2.11 -7.03 -2.06
N ALA A 8 3.35 -7.17 -2.52
CA ALA A 8 3.85 -6.44 -3.68
C ALA A 8 3.13 -6.84 -4.97
N ALA A 9 2.92 -8.14 -5.20
CA ALA A 9 2.20 -8.66 -6.36
C ALA A 9 0.75 -8.20 -6.39
N VAL A 10 0.03 -8.34 -5.28
CA VAL A 10 -1.36 -7.87 -5.13
C VAL A 10 -1.44 -6.36 -5.31
N THR A 11 -0.52 -5.61 -4.71
CA THR A 11 -0.47 -4.15 -4.87
C THR A 11 -0.22 -3.79 -6.33
N SER A 12 0.76 -4.41 -6.98
CA SER A 12 1.09 -4.20 -8.40
C SER A 12 -0.12 -4.47 -9.28
N PHE A 13 -0.82 -5.58 -9.06
CA PHE A 13 -2.07 -5.91 -9.76
C PHE A 13 -3.12 -4.81 -9.59
N ILE A 14 -3.40 -4.39 -8.36
CA ILE A 14 -4.45 -3.39 -8.08
C ILE A 14 -4.13 -2.01 -8.66
N VAL A 15 -2.87 -1.57 -8.60
CA VAL A 15 -2.46 -0.24 -9.07
C VAL A 15 -2.19 -0.18 -10.58
N SER A 16 -1.98 -1.33 -11.23
CA SER A 16 -1.69 -1.38 -12.66
C SER A 16 -2.88 -0.95 -13.52
N LEU A 17 -4.10 -1.40 -13.18
CA LEU A 17 -5.31 -1.07 -13.93
C LEU A 17 -6.51 -0.91 -12.98
N PRO A 18 -7.35 0.12 -13.14
CA PRO A 18 -8.54 0.30 -12.30
C PRO A 18 -9.53 -0.87 -12.32
N GLN A 19 -9.58 -1.62 -13.44
CA GLN A 19 -10.44 -2.78 -13.61
C GLN A 19 -9.88 -4.09 -13.03
N ASN A 20 -8.66 -4.08 -12.48
CA ASN A 20 -8.09 -5.27 -11.86
C ASN A 20 -8.84 -5.53 -10.56
N VAL A 21 -9.50 -6.69 -10.49
CA VAL A 21 -10.41 -7.09 -9.41
C VAL A 21 -10.03 -8.52 -9.01
N ILE A 22 -9.86 -8.75 -7.72
CA ILE A 22 -9.59 -10.08 -7.19
C ILE A 22 -10.89 -10.91 -7.28
N PRO A 23 -10.87 -12.10 -7.92
CA PRO A 23 -12.06 -12.93 -8.03
C PRO A 23 -12.62 -13.32 -6.66
N PRO A 24 -13.95 -13.34 -6.47
CA PRO A 24 -14.58 -13.71 -5.19
C PRO A 24 -14.36 -15.18 -4.80
N SER A 25 -13.86 -16.00 -5.74
CA SER A 25 -13.45 -17.39 -5.48
C SER A 25 -12.13 -17.51 -4.72
N VAL A 26 -11.36 -16.42 -4.60
CA VAL A 26 -10.10 -16.41 -3.85
C VAL A 26 -10.41 -16.44 -2.35
N ASP A 27 -9.78 -17.37 -1.65
CA ASP A 27 -9.85 -17.46 -0.19
C ASP A 27 -8.79 -16.53 0.44
N PRO A 28 -9.18 -15.41 1.08
CA PRO A 28 -8.24 -14.42 1.60
C PRO A 28 -7.43 -14.93 2.80
N SER A 29 -7.80 -16.07 3.40
CA SER A 29 -7.05 -16.70 4.50
C SER A 29 -5.82 -17.47 4.03
N LYS A 30 -5.68 -17.70 2.72
CA LYS A 30 -4.58 -18.46 2.12
C LYS A 30 -3.75 -17.55 1.20
N PRO A 31 -2.49 -17.93 0.91
CA PRO A 31 -1.73 -17.28 -0.15
C PRO A 31 -2.51 -17.30 -1.46
N ILE A 32 -2.58 -16.16 -2.14
CA ILE A 32 -3.21 -16.03 -3.45
C ILE A 32 -2.41 -16.83 -4.48
N ASP A 33 -3.11 -17.38 -5.47
CA ASP A 33 -2.45 -18.00 -6.62
C ASP A 33 -1.65 -16.93 -7.38
N PRO A 34 -0.32 -17.07 -7.51
CA PRO A 34 0.52 -16.12 -8.24
C PRO A 34 0.04 -15.84 -9.67
N GLU A 35 -0.58 -16.82 -10.34
CA GLU A 35 -1.09 -16.67 -11.72
C GLU A 35 -2.28 -15.68 -11.82
N LEU A 36 -2.91 -15.31 -10.69
CA LEU A 36 -4.02 -14.34 -10.66
C LEU A 36 -3.55 -12.88 -10.58
N VAL A 37 -2.34 -12.65 -10.10
CA VAL A 37 -1.81 -11.29 -9.80
C VAL A 37 -0.52 -10.97 -10.54
N LEU A 38 0.17 -11.97 -11.08
CA LEU A 38 1.35 -11.81 -11.92
C LEU A 38 1.00 -12.06 -13.38
N ASP A 39 1.66 -11.33 -14.27
CA ASP A 39 1.46 -11.37 -15.72
C ASP A 39 2.50 -12.25 -16.45
N PHE A 40 3.34 -12.97 -15.71
CA PHE A 40 4.39 -13.83 -16.24
C PHE A 40 4.28 -15.29 -15.77
N ASP A 41 5.06 -16.17 -16.40
CA ASP A 41 5.11 -17.60 -16.05
C ASP A 41 5.84 -17.82 -14.73
N THR A 42 5.06 -18.15 -13.69
CA THR A 42 5.55 -18.34 -12.32
C THR A 42 6.26 -19.68 -12.10
N ARG A 43 6.30 -20.55 -13.12
CA ARG A 43 6.93 -21.88 -13.06
C ARG A 43 8.22 -21.97 -13.87
N GLY A 44 8.56 -20.92 -14.62
CA GLY A 44 9.79 -20.85 -15.40
C GLY A 44 11.05 -20.66 -14.55
N GLU A 45 12.22 -20.96 -15.12
CA GLU A 45 13.52 -20.78 -14.45
C GLU A 45 13.80 -19.32 -14.04
N LYS A 46 13.14 -18.36 -14.70
CA LYS A 46 13.25 -16.91 -14.45
C LYS A 46 12.19 -16.34 -13.51
N ALA A 47 11.25 -17.15 -13.04
CA ALA A 47 10.11 -16.68 -12.25
C ALA A 47 10.54 -15.89 -11.00
N ARG A 48 11.68 -16.26 -10.40
CA ARG A 48 12.21 -15.57 -9.23
C ARG A 48 12.73 -14.18 -9.57
N ASP A 49 13.52 -14.07 -10.63
CA ASP A 49 14.09 -12.80 -11.09
C ASP A 49 12.96 -11.84 -11.50
N GLU A 50 11.97 -12.35 -12.24
CA GLU A 50 10.80 -11.56 -12.67
C GLU A 50 9.96 -11.09 -11.47
N LEU A 51 9.79 -11.93 -10.44
CA LEU A 51 9.12 -11.53 -9.21
C LEU A 51 9.89 -10.41 -8.48
N ASP A 52 11.21 -10.54 -8.36
CA ASP A 52 12.05 -9.52 -7.72
C ASP A 52 12.01 -8.19 -8.50
N GLU A 53 11.89 -8.25 -9.83
CA GLU A 53 11.67 -7.07 -10.66
C GLU A 53 10.30 -6.43 -10.43
N VAL A 54 9.22 -7.21 -10.34
CA VAL A 54 7.88 -6.69 -10.03
C VAL A 54 7.85 -6.02 -8.67
N VAL A 55 8.43 -6.65 -7.64
CA VAL A 55 8.53 -6.09 -6.28
C VAL A 55 9.29 -4.76 -6.31
N ARG A 56 10.41 -4.70 -7.03
CA ARG A 56 11.21 -3.48 -7.14
C ARG A 56 10.46 -2.38 -7.89
N ASP A 57 9.80 -2.71 -9.01
CA ASP A 57 9.11 -1.72 -9.84
C ASP A 57 7.92 -1.09 -9.10
N VAL A 58 7.09 -1.90 -8.43
CA VAL A 58 5.91 -1.38 -7.71
C VAL A 58 6.31 -0.40 -6.62
N TRP A 59 7.36 -0.70 -5.83
CA TRP A 59 7.79 0.19 -4.74
C TRP A 59 8.56 1.42 -5.22
N ASN A 60 9.23 1.34 -6.37
CA ASN A 60 9.87 2.52 -6.99
C ASN A 60 8.83 3.46 -7.60
N ARG A 61 7.81 2.91 -8.25
CA ARG A 61 6.77 3.68 -8.94
C ARG A 61 5.72 4.23 -7.98
N PHE A 62 5.39 3.46 -6.95
CA PHE A 62 4.39 3.77 -5.94
C PHE A 62 4.99 3.68 -4.52
N PRO A 63 5.92 4.57 -4.16
CA PRO A 63 6.63 4.53 -2.88
C PRO A 63 5.75 4.83 -1.66
N VAL A 64 4.56 5.39 -1.89
CA VAL A 64 3.57 5.74 -0.86
C VAL A 64 2.19 5.33 -1.36
N ILE A 65 1.58 4.36 -0.67
CA ILE A 65 0.24 3.85 -1.00
C ILE A 65 -0.61 3.85 0.26
N LEU A 66 -1.83 4.35 0.16
CA LEU A 66 -2.81 4.37 1.25
C LEU A 66 -4.01 3.51 0.86
N PHE A 67 -4.21 2.42 1.59
CA PHE A 67 -5.49 1.72 1.59
C PHE A 67 -6.42 2.38 2.61
N SER A 68 -7.57 2.87 2.16
CA SER A 68 -8.52 3.63 2.98
C SER A 68 -9.95 3.17 2.85
N LYS A 69 -10.80 3.65 3.77
CA LYS A 69 -12.26 3.65 3.62
C LYS A 69 -12.73 5.03 3.17
N TYR A 70 -13.60 5.09 2.17
CA TYR A 70 -14.03 6.34 1.54
C TYR A 70 -14.70 7.30 2.54
N HIS A 71 -15.61 6.79 3.37
CA HIS A 71 -16.34 7.57 4.38
C HIS A 71 -15.77 7.44 5.81
N SER A 72 -14.47 7.19 5.98
CA SER A 72 -13.85 7.11 7.31
C SER A 72 -13.20 8.43 7.76
N ALA A 73 -13.43 8.84 9.01
CA ALA A 73 -12.74 9.98 9.62
C ALA A 73 -11.22 9.73 9.72
N ALA A 74 -10.82 8.54 10.15
CA ALA A 74 -9.41 8.14 10.20
C ALA A 74 -8.75 8.17 8.82
N SER A 75 -9.45 7.73 7.77
CA SER A 75 -8.93 7.82 6.40
C SER A 75 -8.79 9.27 5.93
N ARG A 76 -9.72 10.16 6.27
CA ARG A 76 -9.62 11.59 5.93
C ARG A 76 -8.44 12.26 6.62
N GLU A 77 -8.16 11.89 7.87
CA GLU A 77 -6.99 12.36 8.61
C GLU A 77 -5.68 12.01 7.89
N VAL A 78 -5.46 10.73 7.57
CA VAL A 78 -4.23 10.30 6.87
C VAL A 78 -4.13 10.92 5.47
N LYS A 79 -5.24 11.04 4.74
CA LYS A 79 -5.27 11.74 3.44
C LYS A 79 -4.82 13.20 3.57
N ALA A 80 -5.30 13.92 4.58
CA ALA A 80 -4.91 15.30 4.83
C ALA A 80 -3.42 15.43 5.20
N LEU A 81 -2.87 14.50 6.00
CA LEU A 81 -1.44 14.44 6.32
C LEU A 81 -0.60 14.29 5.05
N LEU A 82 -0.96 13.35 4.16
CA LEU A 82 -0.25 13.13 2.90
C LEU A 82 -0.37 14.32 1.94
N GLU A 83 -1.55 14.94 1.84
CA GLU A 83 -1.78 16.13 1.03
C GLU A 83 -0.90 17.31 1.49
N ALA A 84 -0.79 17.52 2.81
CA ALA A 84 0.05 18.56 3.39
C ALA A 84 1.56 18.39 3.05
N MET A 85 2.01 17.16 2.79
CA MET A 85 3.39 16.88 2.39
C MET A 85 3.68 17.17 0.92
N ASN A 86 2.65 17.27 0.06
CA ASN A 86 2.75 17.54 -1.37
C ASN A 86 3.84 16.73 -2.09
N LEU A 87 3.71 15.40 -1.98
CA LEU A 87 4.68 14.40 -2.40
C LEU A 87 4.83 14.30 -3.93
N LYS A 88 6.01 13.87 -4.37
CA LYS A 88 6.26 13.43 -5.76
C LYS A 88 7.06 12.11 -5.76
N PRO A 89 6.58 11.02 -6.39
CA PRO A 89 5.25 10.89 -7.01
C PRO A 89 4.11 11.10 -6.00
N SER A 90 2.92 11.44 -6.51
CA SER A 90 1.74 11.59 -5.66
C SER A 90 1.41 10.26 -4.97
N PRO A 91 0.91 10.29 -3.72
CA PRO A 91 0.53 9.07 -3.02
C PRO A 91 -0.60 8.36 -3.79
N THR A 92 -0.53 7.04 -3.87
CA THR A 92 -1.60 6.23 -4.47
C THR A 92 -2.64 5.92 -3.41
N ILE A 93 -3.87 6.41 -3.57
CA ILE A 93 -4.94 6.23 -2.60
C ILE A 93 -5.95 5.25 -3.18
N ILE A 94 -6.23 4.17 -2.44
CA ILE A 94 -7.16 3.11 -2.83
C ILE A 94 -8.26 3.05 -1.78
N ASP A 95 -9.47 3.48 -2.16
CA ASP A 95 -10.65 3.36 -1.33
C ASP A 95 -11.22 1.94 -1.47
N VAL A 96 -10.77 1.05 -0.57
CA VAL A 96 -11.00 -0.40 -0.63
C VAL A 96 -12.49 -0.73 -0.57
N ASP A 97 -13.25 -0.01 0.24
CA ASP A 97 -14.70 -0.18 0.42
C ASP A 97 -15.53 0.21 -0.81
N GLN A 98 -14.94 0.94 -1.78
CA GLN A 98 -15.60 1.33 -3.03
C GLN A 98 -15.30 0.35 -4.17
N ARG A 99 -14.45 -0.65 -3.94
CA ARG A 99 -14.09 -1.63 -4.96
C ARG A 99 -15.06 -2.81 -5.00
N PRO A 100 -15.27 -3.42 -6.17
CA PRO A 100 -16.14 -4.60 -6.30
C PRO A 100 -15.58 -5.85 -5.62
N ASP A 101 -14.26 -5.93 -5.37
CA ASP A 101 -13.59 -7.01 -4.63
C ASP A 101 -13.36 -6.70 -3.15
N ALA A 102 -14.01 -5.68 -2.58
CA ALA A 102 -13.79 -5.23 -1.20
C ALA A 102 -13.83 -6.39 -0.18
N ASP A 103 -14.81 -7.29 -0.32
CA ASP A 103 -15.04 -8.43 0.58
C ASP A 103 -13.90 -9.45 0.55
N THR A 104 -13.11 -9.49 -0.53
CA THR A 104 -11.93 -10.37 -0.67
C THR A 104 -10.63 -9.62 -0.40
N LEU A 105 -10.51 -8.40 -0.93
CA LEU A 105 -9.31 -7.58 -0.82
C LEU A 105 -9.05 -7.14 0.62
N GLN A 106 -10.08 -6.69 1.34
CA GLN A 106 -9.90 -6.21 2.72
C GLN A 106 -9.31 -7.28 3.65
N PRO A 107 -9.91 -8.50 3.77
CA PRO A 107 -9.33 -9.54 4.62
C PRO A 107 -7.96 -10.02 4.13
N LEU A 108 -7.72 -10.00 2.81
CA LEU A 108 -6.40 -10.33 2.25
C LEU A 108 -5.34 -9.30 2.68
N LEU A 109 -5.65 -8.00 2.60
CA LEU A 109 -4.75 -6.94 3.09
C LEU A 109 -4.46 -7.14 4.57
N TYR A 110 -5.48 -7.41 5.39
CA TYR A 110 -5.28 -7.65 6.82
C TYR A 110 -4.36 -8.83 7.07
N ARG A 111 -4.53 -9.97 6.38
CA ARG A 111 -3.60 -11.11 6.50
C ARG A 111 -2.16 -10.71 6.17
N LEU A 112 -1.97 -9.93 5.11
CA LEU A 112 -0.64 -9.57 4.61
C LEU A 112 0.06 -8.50 5.45
N THR A 113 -0.70 -7.61 6.10
CA THR A 113 -0.11 -6.49 6.84
C THR A 113 -0.03 -6.74 8.33
N THR A 114 -0.96 -7.49 8.92
CA THR A 114 -1.02 -7.74 10.38
C THR A 114 0.30 -8.22 10.98
N PRO A 115 1.08 -9.14 10.37
CA PRO A 115 2.36 -9.58 10.94
C PRO A 115 3.41 -8.47 11.10
N TYR A 116 3.24 -7.33 10.42
CA TYR A 116 4.16 -6.19 10.43
C TYR A 116 3.63 -4.99 11.22
N LEU A 117 2.33 -4.98 11.55
CA LEU A 117 1.74 -3.99 12.42
C LEU A 117 2.04 -4.45 13.85
N GLU A 118 2.92 -3.74 14.56
CA GLU A 118 3.44 -4.14 15.87
C GLU A 118 2.32 -4.59 16.84
N GLU A 119 2.62 -5.60 17.68
CA GLU A 119 1.81 -6.07 18.81
C GLU A 119 1.71 -5.03 19.96
N THR A 120 1.75 -3.73 19.65
CA THR A 120 1.56 -2.67 20.65
C THR A 120 0.07 -2.49 20.90
N GLU A 121 -0.40 -3.35 21.81
CA GLU A 121 -1.74 -3.47 22.39
C GLU A 121 -2.71 -4.37 21.61
N ALA A 122 -3.02 -5.51 22.22
CA ALA A 122 -3.86 -6.61 21.75
C ALA A 122 -5.36 -6.25 21.60
N THR A 123 -5.68 -5.08 21.05
CA THR A 123 -7.05 -4.56 20.95
C THR A 123 -7.42 -3.95 19.61
N ASP A 124 -6.47 -3.65 18.73
CA ASP A 124 -6.81 -3.13 17.40
C ASP A 124 -6.88 -4.27 16.39
N ASP A 125 -8.10 -4.70 16.06
CA ASP A 125 -8.34 -5.45 14.84
C ASP A 125 -7.69 -4.71 13.66
N PRO A 126 -6.97 -5.42 12.76
CA PRO A 126 -6.39 -4.78 11.58
C PRO A 126 -7.48 -4.03 10.85
N SER A 127 -7.30 -2.72 10.73
CA SER A 127 -8.33 -1.81 10.25
C SER A 127 -7.74 -0.80 9.28
N LEU A 128 -8.58 -0.37 8.34
CA LEU A 128 -8.23 0.72 7.43
C LEU A 128 -8.36 2.05 8.19
N PRO A 129 -7.44 3.01 8.00
CA PRO A 129 -6.44 3.05 6.93
C PRO A 129 -5.14 2.28 7.21
N ILE A 130 -4.53 1.74 6.14
CA ILE A 130 -3.19 1.16 6.16
C ILE A 130 -2.32 1.94 5.17
N LEU A 131 -1.20 2.48 5.65
CA LEU A 131 -0.21 3.20 4.83
C LEU A 131 0.96 2.29 4.52
N LEU A 132 1.26 2.07 3.24
CA LEU A 132 2.49 1.40 2.80
C LEU A 132 3.55 2.45 2.42
N LEU A 133 4.74 2.30 3.01
CA LEU A 133 5.95 3.03 2.64
C LEU A 133 6.97 2.04 2.08
N SER A 134 7.15 2.01 0.75
CA SER A 134 7.99 1.01 0.05
C SER A 134 7.73 -0.44 0.49
N GLY A 135 6.46 -0.80 0.62
CA GLY A 135 6.03 -2.14 1.06
C GLY A 135 6.03 -2.38 2.56
N GLN A 136 6.44 -1.41 3.39
CA GLN A 136 6.32 -1.49 4.85
C GLN A 136 4.96 -0.92 5.29
N PRO A 137 4.07 -1.73 5.88
CA PRO A 137 2.77 -1.26 6.34
C PRO A 137 2.86 -0.52 7.68
N LEU A 138 2.03 0.51 7.82
CA LEU A 138 1.83 1.28 9.04
C LEU A 138 0.33 1.37 9.36
N SER A 139 -0.02 1.14 10.61
CA SER A 139 -1.37 1.31 11.15
C SER A 139 -1.67 2.78 11.43
N LEU A 140 -2.95 3.10 11.68
CA LEU A 140 -3.34 4.45 12.10
C LEU A 140 -2.61 4.93 13.37
N SER A 141 -2.49 4.07 14.39
CA SER A 141 -1.81 4.39 15.64
C SER A 141 -0.32 4.68 15.40
N GLN A 142 0.35 3.87 14.58
CA GLN A 142 1.74 4.10 14.18
C GLN A 142 1.90 5.40 13.38
N ILE A 143 1.00 5.69 12.44
CA ILE A 143 1.02 6.93 11.65
C ILE A 143 0.91 8.14 12.58
N ARG A 144 -0.02 8.14 13.53
CA ARG A 144 -0.19 9.21 14.51
C ARG A 144 1.05 9.39 15.38
N ALA A 145 1.55 8.30 15.96
CA ALA A 145 2.76 8.33 16.79
C ALA A 145 3.98 8.87 16.03
N LEU A 146 4.14 8.49 14.75
CA LEU A 146 5.22 8.99 13.89
C LEU A 146 5.03 10.47 13.50
N ASP A 147 3.80 10.93 13.31
CA ASP A 147 3.52 12.35 13.01
C ASP A 147 3.76 13.24 14.23
N GLU A 148 3.31 12.80 15.41
CA GLU A 148 3.55 13.46 16.70
C GLU A 148 5.04 13.57 17.01
N ARG A 149 5.84 12.54 16.67
CA ARG A 149 7.31 12.55 16.80
C ARG A 149 8.03 13.27 15.66
N HIS A 150 7.31 13.75 14.65
CA HIS A 150 7.86 14.35 13.42
C HIS A 150 8.77 13.40 12.60
N GLU A 151 8.62 12.09 12.77
CA GLU A 151 9.39 11.04 12.10
C GLU A 151 8.72 10.55 10.81
N LEU A 152 7.41 10.77 10.66
CA LEU A 152 6.65 10.33 9.49
C LEU A 152 7.20 10.92 8.19
N ARG A 153 7.54 12.21 8.18
CA ARG A 153 8.09 12.89 7.00
C ARG A 153 9.44 12.29 6.58
N PRO A 154 10.46 12.17 7.46
CA PRO A 154 11.68 11.44 7.15
C PRO A 154 11.45 10.04 6.57
N MET A 155 10.49 9.27 7.12
CA MET A 155 10.17 7.94 6.62
C MET A 155 9.59 7.96 5.21
N VAL A 156 8.66 8.87 4.94
CA VAL A 156 8.10 9.09 3.58
C VAL A 156 9.20 9.51 2.60
N ALA A 157 10.14 10.35 3.01
CA ALA A 157 11.28 10.72 2.17
C ALA A 157 12.19 9.52 1.87
N LYS A 158 12.43 8.67 2.87
CA LYS A 158 13.23 7.44 2.74
C LYS A 158 12.56 6.41 1.84
N SER A 159 11.23 6.43 1.72
CA SER A 159 10.50 5.51 0.84
C SER A 159 10.66 5.82 -0.65
N GLY A 160 11.23 6.99 -0.99
CA GLY A 160 11.47 7.43 -2.36
C GLY A 160 10.56 8.56 -2.83
N ALA A 161 9.63 9.02 -1.98
CA ALA A 161 8.81 10.19 -2.28
C ALA A 161 9.53 11.51 -1.93
N VAL A 162 9.45 12.49 -2.81
CA VAL A 162 10.02 13.83 -2.61
C VAL A 162 8.96 14.75 -1.99
N ILE A 163 9.17 15.14 -0.74
CA ILE A 163 8.31 16.09 -0.02
C ILE A 163 8.40 17.47 -0.67
N ASN A 164 7.25 18.14 -0.85
CA ASN A 164 7.10 19.37 -1.63
C ASN A 164 7.51 19.25 -3.10
N GLY A 165 7.81 18.05 -3.61
CA GLY A 165 8.15 17.83 -5.01
C GLY A 165 6.98 18.14 -5.97
N GLY A 166 5.74 18.14 -5.46
CA GLY A 166 4.54 18.53 -6.19
C GLY A 166 4.28 20.04 -6.24
N LYS A 167 5.02 20.89 -5.50
CA LYS A 167 4.82 22.35 -5.54
C LYS A 167 5.30 22.87 -6.89
N ARG A 168 4.38 23.42 -7.70
CA ARG A 168 4.76 24.22 -8.88
C ARG A 168 5.67 25.36 -8.41
N LYS A 169 6.91 25.44 -8.93
CA LYS A 169 7.76 26.62 -8.75
C LYS A 169 6.95 27.84 -9.21
N LYS A 170 6.64 28.77 -8.30
CA LYS A 170 6.15 30.10 -8.68
C LYS A 170 7.24 30.72 -9.55
N GLY A 171 6.99 30.82 -10.86
CA GLY A 171 7.84 31.59 -11.75
C GLY A 171 7.83 33.03 -11.27
N HIS A 172 8.98 33.53 -10.83
CA HIS A 172 9.19 34.96 -10.65
C HIS A 172 9.08 35.57 -12.06
N ARG A 173 8.05 36.40 -12.25
CA ARG A 173 7.90 37.25 -13.43
C ARG A 173 8.36 38.65 -13.06
#